data_AF-A0A537RS16-F1
#
_entry.id   AF-A0A537RS16-F1
#
_cell.length_a   1.000
_cell.length_b   1.000
_cell.length_c   1.000
_cell.angle_alpha   90.00
_cell.angle_beta   90.00
_cell.angle_gamma   90.00
#
_symmetry.space_group_name_H-M   'P 1'
#
loop_
_entity.id
_entity.type
_entity.pdbx_description
1 polymer ?
#
loop_
_entity_poly.entity_id
_entity_poly.type
_entity_poly.pdbx_seq_one_letter_code
_entity_poly.pdbx_strand_id
1 'polypeptide(L)'
;MAGNPCVQCRVTPSTKTRLRAIAQEHQLTESALLKKLVETALLQTAGMTTFAVSKPIEPVSRGARLYVRLRTEDHVLLRERASGRAMAAATYASFLLRAHLRAVVPMPDRELAELKRSVAELGAIGRNLNQIARVANQTGRVNGPTGQDLRALLRACEALRDQVKGLIRANGASWESGYAQARR
;
A
#
# COMPACT_ATOMS: atom_id res chain seq x y z
N MET A 1 19.57 34.59 -29.62
CA MET A 1 18.80 35.09 -28.46
C MET A 1 17.36 34.61 -28.64
N ALA A 2 16.91 33.61 -27.87
CA ALA A 2 15.51 33.18 -27.93
C ALA A 2 14.66 34.28 -27.26
N GLY A 3 13.71 34.87 -28.00
CA GLY A 3 12.84 35.92 -27.47
C GLY A 3 11.93 35.39 -26.36
N ASN A 4 11.57 36.26 -25.41
CA ASN A 4 10.62 35.91 -24.36
C ASN A 4 9.28 35.45 -24.97
N PRO A 5 8.69 34.33 -24.52
CA PRO A 5 7.41 33.85 -25.03
C PRO A 5 6.31 34.86 -24.72
N CYS A 6 5.43 35.10 -25.69
CA CYS A 6 4.33 36.08 -25.59
C CYS A 6 2.98 35.41 -25.85
N VAL A 7 1.97 35.76 -25.06
CA VAL A 7 0.58 35.31 -25.24
C VAL A 7 -0.17 36.40 -26.01
N GLN A 8 -0.74 36.05 -27.16
CA GLN A 8 -1.54 36.95 -27.99
C GLN A 8 -3.00 36.52 -27.97
N CYS A 9 -3.91 37.47 -27.73
CA CYS A 9 -5.35 37.25 -27.81
C CYS A 9 -6.04 38.40 -28.53
N ARG A 10 -7.11 38.09 -29.28
CA ARG A 10 -7.99 39.11 -29.87
C ARG A 10 -9.07 39.46 -28.85
N VAL A 11 -9.21 40.75 -28.57
CA VAL A 11 -10.23 41.28 -27.65
C VAL A 11 -11.07 42.32 -28.38
N THR A 12 -12.30 42.52 -27.92
CA THR A 12 -13.16 43.59 -28.44
C THR A 12 -12.59 44.97 -28.08
N PRO A 13 -12.90 46.03 -28.87
CA PRO A 13 -12.43 47.38 -28.58
C PRO A 13 -12.84 47.87 -27.18
N SER A 14 -14.06 47.56 -26.75
CA SER A 14 -14.58 47.91 -25.41
C SER A 14 -13.77 47.27 -24.28
N THR A 15 -13.37 46.01 -24.44
CA THR A 15 -12.54 45.29 -23.47
C THR A 15 -11.14 45.91 -23.37
N LYS A 16 -10.55 46.30 -24.51
CA LYS A 16 -9.23 46.94 -24.54
C LYS A 16 -9.24 48.32 -23.85
N THR A 17 -10.28 49.11 -24.08
CA THR A 17 -10.45 50.41 -23.40
C THR A 17 -10.56 50.24 -21.89
N ARG A 18 -11.33 49.25 -21.42
CA ARG A 18 -11.49 48.98 -19.98
C ARG A 18 -10.19 48.50 -19.35
N LEU A 19 -9.43 47.64 -20.03
CA LEU A 19 -8.12 47.17 -19.57
C LEU A 19 -7.14 48.34 -19.42
N ARG A 20 -7.14 49.27 -20.38
CA ARG A 20 -6.28 50.46 -20.33
C ARG A 20 -6.61 51.37 -19.15
N ALA A 21 -7.89 51.61 -18.88
CA ALA A 21 -8.32 52.44 -17.74
C ALA A 21 -7.84 51.86 -16.40
N ILE A 22 -8.03 50.55 -16.20
CA ILE A 22 -7.57 49.84 -14.98
C ILE A 22 -6.03 49.86 -14.89
N ALA A 23 -5.33 49.70 -16.01
CA ALA A 23 -3.88 49.76 -16.04
C ALA A 23 -3.36 51.14 -15.61
N GLN A 24 -4.01 52.23 -16.08
CA GLN A 24 -3.66 53.59 -15.69
C GLN A 24 -3.92 53.87 -14.20
N GLU A 25 -5.06 53.41 -13.66
CA GLU A 25 -5.39 53.53 -12.24
C GLU A 25 -4.33 52.88 -11.35
N HIS A 26 -3.81 51.71 -11.75
CA HIS A 26 -2.76 51.00 -11.04
C HIS A 26 -1.33 51.40 -11.43
N GLN A 27 -1.15 52.41 -12.29
CA GLN A 27 0.16 52.87 -12.78
C GLN A 27 0.99 51.75 -13.45
N LEU A 28 0.31 50.86 -14.19
CA LEU A 28 0.88 49.72 -14.91
C LEU A 28 0.67 49.85 -16.42
N THR A 29 1.46 49.09 -17.20
CA THR A 29 1.18 48.88 -18.63
C THR A 29 0.10 47.81 -18.81
N GLU A 30 -0.63 47.84 -19.93
CA GLU A 30 -1.65 46.84 -20.26
C GLU A 30 -1.10 45.39 -20.15
N SER A 31 0.11 45.16 -20.66
CA SER A 31 0.79 43.84 -20.60
C SER A 31 1.20 43.45 -19.18
N ALA A 32 1.62 44.40 -18.34
CA ALA A 32 1.99 44.14 -16.95
C ALA A 32 0.77 43.78 -16.10
N LEU A 33 -0.35 44.46 -16.32
CA LEU A 33 -1.63 44.13 -15.69
C LEU A 33 -2.12 42.74 -16.13
N LEU A 34 -2.07 42.45 -17.43
CA LEU A 34 -2.47 41.14 -17.96
C LEU A 34 -1.59 40.01 -17.40
N LYS A 35 -0.28 40.23 -17.33
CA LYS A 35 0.66 39.27 -16.71
C LYS A 35 0.25 38.96 -15.27
N LYS A 36 0.00 39.98 -14.43
CA LYS A 36 -0.44 39.78 -13.04
C LYS A 36 -1.77 39.04 -12.94
N LEU A 37 -2.74 39.36 -13.79
CA LEU A 37 -4.04 38.69 -13.82
C LEU A 37 -3.90 37.22 -14.21
N VAL A 38 -3.08 36.91 -15.22
CA VAL A 38 -2.79 35.53 -15.63
C VAL A 38 -2.07 34.78 -14.53
N GLU A 39 -1.05 35.37 -13.89
CA GLU A 39 -0.34 34.77 -12.77
C GLU A 39 -1.28 34.50 -11.59
N THR A 40 -2.14 35.46 -11.24
CA THR A 40 -3.12 35.31 -10.15
C THR A 40 -4.18 34.26 -10.47
N ALA A 41 -4.70 34.26 -11.70
CA ALA A 41 -5.64 33.24 -12.16
C ALA A 41 -5.00 31.86 -12.14
N LEU A 42 -3.75 31.72 -12.61
CA LEU A 42 -3.03 30.44 -12.56
C LEU A 42 -2.77 29.99 -11.12
N LEU A 43 -2.46 30.90 -10.19
CA LEU A 43 -2.29 30.56 -8.77
C LEU A 43 -3.62 30.15 -8.12
N GLN A 44 -4.72 30.82 -8.44
CA GLN A 44 -6.06 30.50 -7.94
C GLN A 44 -6.62 29.21 -8.54
N THR A 45 -6.41 28.98 -9.84
CA THR A 45 -6.76 27.74 -10.52
C THR A 45 -5.83 26.60 -10.09
N ALA A 46 -4.55 26.85 -9.80
CA ALA A 46 -3.67 25.85 -9.19
C ALA A 46 -4.15 25.46 -7.77
N GLY A 47 -4.85 26.36 -7.06
CA GLY A 47 -5.52 26.05 -5.79
C GLY A 47 -6.79 25.20 -5.93
N MET A 48 -7.44 25.18 -7.10
CA MET A 48 -8.67 24.41 -7.35
C MET A 48 -8.49 23.21 -8.30
N THR A 49 -7.37 23.15 -9.01
CA THR A 49 -7.12 22.18 -10.09
C THR A 49 -5.70 21.63 -10.03
N THR A 50 -5.28 21.12 -8.87
CA THR A 50 -4.24 20.08 -8.84
C THR A 50 -4.80 18.73 -9.30
N PHE A 51 -5.38 18.69 -10.50
CA PHE A 51 -5.20 17.53 -11.36
C PHE A 51 -4.03 17.88 -12.27
N ALA A 52 -2.85 17.86 -11.67
CA ALA A 52 -1.61 17.85 -12.43
C ALA A 52 -1.69 16.66 -13.39
N VAL A 53 -1.68 16.94 -14.69
CA VAL A 53 -1.25 15.97 -15.70
C VAL A 53 0.06 15.42 -15.17
N SER A 54 0.03 14.18 -14.70
CA SER A 54 1.15 13.58 -13.99
C SER A 54 2.32 13.53 -14.96
N LYS A 55 3.36 14.34 -14.70
CA LYS A 55 4.66 14.21 -15.36
C LYS A 55 5.05 12.72 -15.31
N PRO A 56 5.59 12.12 -16.40
CA PRO A 56 6.07 10.75 -16.34
C PRO A 56 7.00 10.60 -15.15
N ILE A 57 6.72 9.63 -14.28
CA ILE A 57 7.53 9.37 -13.09
C ILE A 57 8.91 8.94 -13.60
N GLU A 58 9.92 9.78 -13.36
CA GLU A 58 11.30 9.48 -13.74
C GLU A 58 11.75 8.17 -13.05
N PRO A 59 12.46 7.28 -13.77
CA PRO A 59 12.88 6.00 -13.23
C PRO A 59 13.82 6.22 -12.04
N VAL A 60 13.45 5.63 -10.91
CA VAL A 60 14.23 5.70 -9.67
C VAL A 60 15.46 4.79 -9.77
N SER A 61 16.64 5.29 -9.39
CA SER A 61 17.89 4.54 -9.43
C SER A 61 17.88 3.32 -8.49
N ARG A 62 18.56 2.23 -8.88
CA ARG A 62 18.75 1.06 -8.01
C ARG A 62 19.56 1.48 -6.79
N GLY A 63 18.90 1.56 -5.63
CA GLY A 63 19.52 1.99 -4.37
C GLY A 63 19.10 3.37 -3.88
N ALA A 64 18.12 4.03 -4.53
CA ALA A 64 17.54 5.26 -4.01
C ALA A 64 17.03 5.07 -2.57
N ARG A 65 17.35 6.03 -1.70
CA ARG A 65 17.00 6.01 -0.28
C ARG A 65 15.98 7.10 -0.01
N LEU A 66 14.93 6.74 0.71
CA LEU A 66 13.95 7.69 1.22
C LEU A 66 14.28 7.98 2.69
N TYR A 67 14.47 9.25 3.02
CA TYR A 67 14.62 9.71 4.41
C TYR A 67 13.36 10.46 4.82
N VAL A 68 12.72 10.01 5.90
CA VAL A 68 11.50 10.61 6.44
C VAL A 68 11.80 11.09 7.85
N ARG A 69 11.53 12.37 8.12
CA ARG A 69 11.57 12.89 9.48
C ARG A 69 10.23 12.58 10.15
N LEU A 70 10.27 11.74 11.18
CA LEU A 70 9.11 11.45 12.01
C LEU A 70 9.15 12.32 13.27
N ARG A 71 7.97 12.57 13.85
CA ARG A 71 7.90 13.16 15.19
C ARG A 71 8.33 12.14 16.24
N THR A 72 8.65 12.61 17.43
CA THR A 72 9.15 11.74 18.51
C THR A 72 8.11 10.70 18.91
N GLU A 73 6.85 11.11 19.01
CA GLU A 73 5.70 10.25 19.30
C GLU A 73 5.54 9.12 18.26
N ASP A 74 5.65 9.46 16.97
CA ASP A 74 5.56 8.48 15.88
C ASP A 74 6.75 7.52 15.88
N HIS A 75 7.93 8.00 16.26
CA HIS A 75 9.12 7.15 16.40
C HIS A 75 8.95 6.07 17.48
N VAL A 76 8.34 6.42 18.62
CA VAL A 76 8.05 5.48 19.70
C VAL A 76 7.04 4.45 19.23
N LEU A 77 5.92 4.90 18.64
CA LEU A 77 4.86 4.02 18.15
C LEU A 77 5.34 3.08 17.04
N LEU A 78 6.19 3.58 16.12
CA LEU A 78 6.81 2.76 15.09
C LEU A 78 7.67 1.65 15.69
N ARG A 79 8.47 1.98 16.71
CA ARG A 79 9.36 1.01 17.37
C ARG A 79 8.57 -0.05 18.11
N GLU A 80 7.54 0.34 18.87
CA GLU A 80 6.67 -0.59 19.59
C GLU A 80 6.01 -1.60 18.63
N ARG A 81 5.42 -1.12 17.53
CA ARG A 81 4.78 -1.98 16.51
C ARG A 81 5.77 -2.89 15.80
N ALA A 82 6.99 -2.42 15.55
CA ALA A 82 8.04 -3.23 14.95
C ALA A 82 8.54 -4.31 15.92
N SER A 83 8.75 -3.97 17.19
CA SER A 83 9.14 -4.90 18.26
C SER A 83 8.09 -5.98 18.48
N GLY A 84 6.79 -5.63 18.45
CA GLY A 84 5.70 -6.61 18.52
C GLY A 84 5.72 -7.66 17.41
N ARG A 85 6.39 -7.37 16.28
CA ARG A 85 6.60 -8.29 15.16
C ARG A 85 8.01 -8.86 15.09
N ALA A 86 8.85 -8.61 16.10
CA ALA A 86 10.27 -8.97 16.11
C ALA A 86 11.06 -8.43 14.91
N MET A 87 10.76 -7.19 14.48
CA MET A 87 11.37 -6.53 13.35
C MET A 87 12.09 -5.24 13.76
N ALA A 88 13.14 -4.87 13.01
CA ALA A 88 13.68 -3.52 13.08
C ALA A 88 12.68 -2.50 12.54
N ALA A 89 12.63 -1.31 13.13
CA ALA A 89 11.68 -0.25 12.76
C ALA A 89 11.74 0.14 11.28
N ALA A 90 12.94 0.24 10.69
CA ALA A 90 13.12 0.56 9.28
C ALA A 90 12.59 -0.55 8.35
N THR A 91 12.79 -1.82 8.75
CA THR A 91 12.26 -2.98 8.02
C THR A 91 10.74 -2.96 8.06
N TYR A 92 10.14 -2.80 9.24
CA TYR A 92 8.69 -2.70 9.41
C TYR A 92 8.09 -1.55 8.57
N ALA A 93 8.69 -0.36 8.59
CA ALA A 93 8.28 0.77 7.75
C ALA A 93 8.37 0.48 6.25
N SER A 94 9.45 -0.20 5.80
CA SER A 94 9.61 -0.60 4.40
C SER A 94 8.52 -1.57 3.96
N PHE A 95 8.13 -2.49 4.84
CA PHE A 95 7.03 -3.43 4.60
C PHE A 95 5.67 -2.70 4.53
N LEU A 96 5.38 -1.76 5.44
CA LEU A 96 4.18 -0.92 5.38
C LEU A 96 4.08 -0.15 4.06
N LEU A 97 5.18 0.49 3.65
CA LEU A 97 5.22 1.25 2.41
C LEU A 97 4.97 0.34 1.20
N ARG A 98 5.62 -0.83 1.16
CA ARG A 98 5.39 -1.81 0.10
C ARG A 98 3.95 -2.33 0.11
N ALA A 99 3.39 -2.59 1.29
CA ALA A 99 2.02 -3.08 1.44
C ALA A 99 1.02 -2.08 0.87
N HIS A 100 1.18 -0.81 1.26
CA HIS A 100 0.35 0.29 0.80
C HIS A 100 0.46 0.50 -0.72
N LEU A 101 1.69 0.51 -1.26
CA LEU A 101 1.93 0.74 -2.68
C LEU A 101 1.49 -0.43 -3.57
N ARG A 102 1.50 -1.66 -3.06
CA ARG A 102 1.20 -2.87 -3.84
C ARG A 102 -0.14 -3.52 -3.52
N ALA A 103 -0.89 -2.99 -2.54
CA ALA A 103 -2.09 -3.62 -1.99
C ALA A 103 -1.85 -5.09 -1.57
N VAL A 104 -0.67 -5.38 -1.01
CA VAL A 104 -0.28 -6.73 -0.57
C VAL A 104 -0.08 -6.70 0.94
N VAL A 105 -0.77 -7.58 1.68
CA VAL A 105 -0.51 -7.79 3.10
C VAL A 105 0.81 -8.55 3.22
N PRO A 106 1.89 -7.95 3.76
CA PRO A 106 3.15 -8.66 3.87
C PRO A 106 3.06 -9.66 5.01
N MET A 107 3.40 -10.90 4.72
CA MET A 107 3.60 -11.94 5.73
C MET A 107 5.08 -11.93 6.11
N PRO A 108 5.46 -11.51 7.33
CA PRO A 108 6.85 -11.59 7.75
C PRO A 108 7.34 -13.04 7.82
N ASP A 109 8.66 -13.22 7.76
CA ASP A 109 9.30 -14.53 7.60
C ASP A 109 8.96 -15.51 8.73
N ARG A 110 8.72 -14.99 9.94
CA ARG A 110 8.31 -15.79 11.09
C ARG A 110 6.92 -16.38 10.88
N GLU A 111 5.91 -15.55 10.58
CA GLU A 111 4.55 -16.05 10.33
C GLU A 111 4.53 -16.99 9.12
N LEU A 112 5.35 -16.72 8.11
CA LEU A 112 5.52 -17.62 6.97
C LEU A 112 6.17 -18.96 7.39
N ALA A 113 7.14 -18.95 8.30
CA ALA A 113 7.77 -20.17 8.82
C ALA A 113 6.81 -21.01 9.66
N GLU A 114 6.02 -20.37 10.52
CA GLU A 114 4.96 -21.03 11.30
C GLU A 114 3.89 -21.64 10.39
N LEU A 115 3.50 -20.92 9.32
CA LEU A 115 2.61 -21.45 8.29
C LEU A 115 3.22 -22.65 7.56
N LYS A 116 4.49 -22.55 7.13
CA LYS A 116 5.20 -23.66 6.46
C LYS A 116 5.28 -24.90 7.35
N ARG A 117 5.53 -24.72 8.64
CA ARG A 117 5.54 -25.82 9.62
C ARG A 117 4.17 -26.50 9.69
N SER A 118 3.10 -25.72 9.79
CA SER A 118 1.72 -26.22 9.79
C SER A 118 1.39 -27.00 8.51
N VAL A 119 1.85 -26.53 7.35
CA VAL A 119 1.71 -27.23 6.06
C VAL A 119 2.53 -28.53 6.02
N ALA A 120 3.73 -28.55 6.60
CA ALA A 120 4.55 -29.74 6.67
C ALA A 120 3.92 -30.84 7.54
N GLU A 121 3.31 -30.45 8.67
CA GLU A 121 2.55 -31.34 9.54
C GLU A 121 1.34 -31.95 8.81
N LEU A 122 0.57 -31.14 8.06
CA LEU A 122 -0.49 -31.64 7.17
C LEU A 122 0.04 -32.64 6.15
N GLY A 123 1.19 -32.35 5.53
CA GLY A 123 1.83 -33.26 4.57
C GLY A 123 2.23 -34.60 5.19
N ALA A 124 2.68 -34.60 6.45
CA ALA A 124 3.03 -35.81 7.18
C ALA A 124 1.80 -36.67 7.48
N ILE A 125 0.71 -36.03 7.92
CA ILE A 125 -0.59 -36.67 8.14
C ILE A 125 -1.09 -37.32 6.84
N GLY A 126 -1.06 -36.58 5.72
CA GLY A 126 -1.48 -37.10 4.41
C GLY A 126 -0.65 -38.29 3.92
N ARG A 127 0.67 -38.29 4.14
CA ARG A 127 1.54 -39.42 3.78
C ARG A 127 1.19 -40.68 4.58
N ASN A 128 0.94 -40.54 5.88
CA ASN A 128 0.59 -41.66 6.75
C ASN A 128 -0.76 -42.29 6.32
N LEU A 129 -1.77 -41.46 6.03
CA LEU A 129 -3.05 -41.90 5.46
C LEU A 129 -2.87 -42.66 4.14
N ASN A 130 -2.03 -42.16 3.24
CA ASN A 130 -1.82 -42.76 1.94
C ASN A 130 -1.07 -44.11 2.03
N GLN A 131 -0.18 -44.27 3.02
CA GLN A 131 0.47 -45.55 3.30
C GLN A 131 -0.54 -46.59 3.80
N ILE A 132 -1.41 -46.21 4.74
CA ILE A 132 -2.50 -47.06 5.23
C ILE A 132 -3.41 -47.50 4.07
N ALA A 133 -3.80 -46.57 3.21
CA ALA A 133 -4.65 -46.86 2.05
C ALA A 133 -3.97 -47.82 1.06
N ARG A 134 -2.67 -47.65 0.80
CA ARG A 134 -1.90 -48.58 -0.06
C ARG A 134 -1.83 -49.99 0.53
N VAL A 135 -1.54 -50.12 1.83
CA VAL A 135 -1.46 -51.43 2.49
C VAL A 135 -2.83 -52.12 2.49
N ALA A 136 -3.90 -51.38 2.75
CA ALA A 136 -5.27 -51.91 2.68
C ALA A 136 -5.64 -52.40 1.27
N ASN A 137 -5.29 -51.63 0.23
CA ASN A 137 -5.55 -52.00 -1.17
C ASN A 137 -4.70 -53.18 -1.65
N GLN A 138 -3.47 -53.34 -1.16
CA GLN A 138 -2.55 -54.42 -1.58
C GLN A 138 -2.82 -55.75 -0.88
N THR A 139 -3.23 -55.72 0.39
CA THR A 139 -3.36 -56.93 1.21
C THR A 139 -4.78 -57.50 1.26
N GLY A 140 -5.79 -56.77 0.75
CA GLY A 140 -7.21 -57.16 0.80
C GLY A 140 -7.78 -57.25 2.23
N ARG A 141 -6.96 -57.02 3.25
CA ARG A 141 -7.33 -56.99 4.67
C ARG A 141 -7.54 -55.54 5.08
N VAL A 142 -8.76 -55.22 5.49
CA VAL A 142 -9.07 -53.94 6.14
C VAL A 142 -8.72 -54.02 7.62
N ASN A 143 -7.43 -54.16 7.94
CA ASN A 143 -6.91 -53.79 9.26
C ASN A 143 -6.46 -52.33 9.17
N GLY A 144 -7.43 -51.45 8.93
CA GLY A 144 -7.23 -50.02 8.75
C GLY A 144 -7.78 -49.22 9.93
N PRO A 145 -7.49 -47.90 9.99
CA PRO A 145 -8.11 -46.99 10.94
C PRO A 145 -9.62 -47.17 10.87
N THR A 146 -10.24 -47.34 12.03
CA THR A 146 -11.70 -47.44 12.14
C THR A 146 -12.35 -46.18 11.56
N GLY A 147 -13.64 -46.25 11.23
CA GLY A 147 -14.39 -45.05 10.84
C GLY A 147 -14.30 -43.94 11.88
N GLN A 148 -14.09 -44.30 13.16
CA GLN A 148 -13.84 -43.34 14.24
C GLN A 148 -12.46 -42.69 14.15
N ASP A 149 -11.41 -43.46 13.83
CA ASP A 149 -10.06 -42.94 13.62
C ASP A 149 -10.01 -41.99 12.43
N LEU A 150 -10.64 -42.35 11.31
CA LEU A 150 -10.74 -41.49 10.12
C LEU A 150 -11.49 -40.19 10.43
N ARG A 151 -12.58 -40.24 11.21
CA ARG A 151 -13.29 -39.04 11.68
C ARG A 151 -12.46 -38.19 12.64
N ALA A 152 -11.63 -38.80 13.50
CA ALA A 152 -10.72 -38.06 14.38
C ALA A 152 -9.64 -37.32 13.55
N LEU A 153 -9.12 -38.00 12.53
CA LEU A 153 -8.12 -37.46 11.61
C LEU A 153 -8.68 -36.31 10.76
N LEU A 154 -9.91 -36.46 10.26
CA LEU A 154 -10.60 -35.39 9.54
C LEU A 154 -10.79 -34.16 10.42
N ARG A 155 -11.24 -34.35 11.67
CA ARG A 155 -11.39 -33.26 12.66
C ARG A 155 -10.07 -32.56 12.96
N ALA A 156 -8.97 -33.31 13.05
CA ALA A 156 -7.64 -32.72 13.24
C ALA A 156 -7.21 -31.85 12.05
N CYS A 157 -7.44 -32.32 10.82
CA CYS A 157 -7.17 -31.55 9.60
C CYS A 157 -8.06 -30.29 9.51
N GLU A 158 -9.33 -30.38 9.88
CA GLU A 158 -10.25 -29.24 9.93
C GLU A 158 -9.83 -28.20 10.97
N ALA A 159 -9.46 -28.65 12.18
CA ALA A 159 -8.96 -27.78 13.24
C ALA A 159 -7.70 -27.02 12.79
N LEU A 160 -6.75 -27.73 12.14
CA LEU A 160 -5.53 -27.12 11.64
C LEU A 160 -5.79 -26.14 10.49
N ARG A 161 -6.70 -26.47 9.57
CA ARG A 161 -7.17 -25.54 8.52
C ARG A 161 -7.76 -24.28 9.13
N ASP A 162 -8.59 -24.43 10.15
CA ASP A 162 -9.28 -23.30 10.77
C ASP A 162 -8.31 -22.45 11.61
N GLN A 163 -7.29 -23.06 12.22
CA GLN A 163 -6.16 -22.36 12.84
C GLN A 163 -5.38 -21.53 11.81
N VAL A 164 -5.06 -22.10 10.64
CA VAL A 164 -4.37 -21.37 9.55
C VAL A 164 -5.22 -20.20 9.04
N LYS A 165 -6.53 -20.39 8.85
CA LYS A 165 -7.45 -19.30 8.50
C LYS A 165 -7.47 -18.21 9.57
N GLY A 166 -7.43 -18.59 10.85
CA GLY A 166 -7.31 -17.69 11.98
C GLY A 166 -6.04 -16.84 11.93
N LEU A 167 -4.89 -17.46 11.67
CA LEU A 167 -3.60 -16.78 11.52
C LEU A 167 -3.60 -15.77 10.37
N ILE A 168 -4.17 -16.14 9.21
CA ILE A 168 -4.28 -15.25 8.04
C ILE A 168 -5.17 -14.04 8.36
N ARG A 169 -6.34 -14.26 9.00
CA ARG A 169 -7.24 -13.16 9.41
C ARG A 169 -6.59 -12.25 10.45
N ALA A 170 -5.92 -12.82 11.45
CA ALA A 170 -5.23 -12.07 12.48
C ALA A 170 -4.08 -11.24 11.90
N ASN A 171 -3.33 -11.79 10.94
CA ASN A 171 -2.31 -11.05 10.22
C ASN A 171 -2.92 -9.87 9.46
N GLY A 172 -3.97 -10.09 8.65
CA GLY A 172 -4.68 -9.03 7.93
C GLY A 172 -5.20 -7.91 8.84
N ALA A 173 -5.92 -8.27 9.90
CA ALA A 173 -6.47 -7.31 10.87
C ALA A 173 -5.38 -6.52 11.60
N SER A 174 -4.23 -7.14 11.88
CA SER A 174 -3.06 -6.50 12.51
C SER A 174 -2.43 -5.41 11.63
N TRP A 175 -2.63 -5.49 10.30
CA TRP A 175 -2.22 -4.43 9.38
C TRP A 175 -3.29 -3.33 9.24
N GLU A 176 -4.59 -3.66 9.30
CA GLU A 176 -5.70 -2.69 9.22
C GLU A 176 -5.88 -1.82 10.48
N SER A 177 -5.72 -2.41 11.66
CA SER A 177 -5.87 -1.70 12.94
C SER A 177 -4.80 -0.60 13.15
N GLY A 178 -3.65 -0.72 12.47
CA GLY A 178 -2.66 0.35 12.38
C GLY A 178 -3.12 1.57 11.57
N TYR A 179 -4.00 1.39 10.58
CA TYR A 179 -4.58 2.49 9.77
C TYR A 179 -5.75 3.18 10.48
N ALA A 180 -6.56 2.45 11.24
CA ALA A 180 -7.77 2.98 11.88
C ALA A 180 -7.48 3.88 13.10
N GLN A 181 -6.41 3.61 13.86
CA GLN A 181 -6.03 4.40 15.03
C GLN A 181 -5.32 5.71 14.69
N ALA A 182 -4.75 5.85 13.49
CA ALA A 182 -4.11 7.09 13.02
C ALA A 182 -5.10 8.11 12.41
N ARG A 183 -6.39 7.77 12.34
CA ARG A 183 -7.43 8.57 11.68
C ARG A 183 -8.42 9.23 12.66
N ARG A 184 -8.07 9.31 13.95
CA ARG A 184 -8.78 10.06 14.98
C ARG A 184 -7.95 11.24 15.46
#